data_AF-A0A1I4YUN7-F1
#
_entry.id   AF-A0A1I4YUN7-F1
#
_cell.length_a   1.000
_cell.length_b   1.000
_cell.length_c   1.000
_cell.angle_alpha   90.00
_cell.angle_beta   90.00
_cell.angle_gamma   90.00
#
_symmetry.space_group_name_H-M   'P 1'
#
loop_
_entity.id
_entity.type
_entity.pdbx_description
1 polymer ?
#
loop_
_entity_poly.entity_id
_entity_poly.type
_entity_poly.pdbx_seq_one_letter_code
_entity_poly.pdbx_strand_id
1 'polypeptide(L)'
;MVLGGPRHLVVVRMTAQSTTVQDALFGEPALVETDDHGPPATQDPREVARIVATAQEPGLLLIERTGLVLRADPARPGCADAVPRHDGDTVVQLLDTGHLKLGGTHHIHHNGSEGPARSILVPKATRDMIARWQHLRPIPQRPATAPNTPKQTRQRSTGVIGVDVVQPGKALVTLGATGAGGTVIRDGGRYRVENDHGALVGHASSYRAAARLLARYHGYTPGPVEIEHEHRTYGR
;
A
#
# COMPACT_ATOMS: atom_id res chain seq x y z
N MET A 1 -44.75 -37.25 -31.79
CA MET A 1 -44.89 -37.58 -30.35
C MET A 1 -43.50 -37.93 -29.83
N VAL A 2 -42.80 -36.95 -29.24
CA VAL A 2 -41.55 -37.12 -28.50
C VAL A 2 -41.53 -36.05 -27.40
N LEU A 3 -41.59 -36.49 -26.14
CA LEU A 3 -41.51 -35.64 -24.94
C LEU A 3 -40.04 -35.35 -24.64
N GLY A 4 -39.64 -34.08 -24.73
CA GLY A 4 -38.32 -33.60 -24.27
C GLY A 4 -38.43 -33.03 -22.86
N GLY A 5 -37.77 -33.68 -21.90
CA GLY A 5 -37.82 -33.39 -20.47
C GLY A 5 -37.10 -32.09 -20.01
N PRO A 6 -37.26 -31.72 -18.74
CA PRO A 6 -36.76 -30.47 -18.18
C PRO A 6 -35.24 -30.49 -17.98
N ARG A 7 -34.59 -29.43 -18.46
CA ARG A 7 -33.16 -29.17 -18.26
C ARG A 7 -32.87 -28.89 -16.78
N HIS A 8 -32.15 -29.81 -16.14
CA HIS A 8 -31.50 -29.61 -14.85
C HIS A 8 -30.50 -28.44 -14.93
N LEU A 9 -30.74 -27.41 -14.13
CA LEU A 9 -29.76 -26.36 -13.84
C LEU A 9 -28.87 -26.90 -12.72
N VAL A 10 -27.63 -27.29 -13.04
CA VAL A 10 -26.64 -27.71 -12.06
C VAL A 10 -26.03 -26.44 -11.48
N VAL A 11 -26.47 -26.05 -10.28
CA VAL A 11 -25.75 -25.07 -9.47
C VAL A 11 -24.52 -25.79 -8.91
N VAL A 12 -23.36 -25.53 -9.50
CA VAL A 12 -22.08 -25.93 -8.92
C VAL A 12 -21.90 -25.08 -7.66
N ARG A 13 -22.07 -25.69 -6.48
CA ARG A 13 -21.61 -25.09 -5.22
C ARG A 13 -20.10 -24.93 -5.34
N MET A 14 -19.63 -23.70 -5.53
CA MET A 14 -18.24 -23.37 -5.28
C MET A 14 -18.00 -23.64 -3.79
N THR A 15 -17.09 -24.57 -3.52
CA THR A 15 -16.64 -24.92 -2.18
C THR A 15 -16.06 -23.69 -1.51
N ALA A 16 -16.67 -23.25 -0.42
CA ALA A 16 -16.11 -22.25 0.47
C ALA A 16 -14.71 -22.71 0.91
N GLN A 17 -13.70 -21.87 0.68
CA GLN A 17 -12.34 -22.14 1.16
C GLN A 17 -12.30 -21.81 2.64
N SER A 18 -12.46 -22.82 3.49
CA SER A 18 -12.27 -22.69 4.93
C SER A 18 -10.78 -22.41 5.21
N THR A 19 -10.47 -21.22 5.70
CA THR A 19 -9.12 -20.90 6.17
C THR A 19 -9.12 -20.85 7.70
N THR A 20 -8.19 -21.56 8.33
CA THR A 20 -8.02 -21.52 9.78
C THR A 20 -7.31 -20.22 10.17
N VAL A 21 -7.99 -19.35 10.92
CA VAL A 21 -7.39 -18.13 11.50
C VAL A 21 -7.29 -18.33 13.01
N GLN A 22 -6.13 -18.01 13.58
CA GLN A 22 -5.87 -18.20 15.00
C GLN A 22 -6.52 -17.05 15.80
N ASP A 23 -7.70 -17.30 16.36
CA ASP A 23 -8.57 -16.30 17.00
C ASP A 23 -8.09 -15.84 18.40
N ALA A 24 -7.05 -16.48 18.97
CA ALA A 24 -6.40 -16.02 20.18
C ALA A 24 -4.90 -16.31 20.20
N LEU A 25 -4.11 -15.40 20.78
CA LEU A 25 -2.65 -15.48 20.88
C LEU A 25 -2.15 -16.73 21.64
N PHE A 26 -3.03 -17.41 22.39
CA PHE A 26 -2.77 -18.67 23.08
C PHE A 26 -4.01 -19.58 23.13
N GLY A 27 -4.48 -20.09 21.99
CA GLY A 27 -5.63 -21.02 21.96
C GLY A 27 -5.84 -21.68 20.61
N GLU A 28 -6.45 -22.88 20.63
CA GLU A 28 -6.61 -23.80 19.49
C GLU A 28 -7.22 -23.15 18.23
N PRO A 29 -6.79 -23.57 17.03
CA PRO A 29 -7.28 -23.00 15.78
C PRO A 29 -8.75 -23.34 15.58
N ALA A 30 -9.62 -22.32 15.65
CA ALA A 30 -11.01 -22.43 15.26
C ALA A 30 -11.16 -22.22 13.74
N LEU A 31 -11.99 -23.04 13.10
CA LEU A 31 -12.41 -22.81 11.72
C LEU A 31 -13.40 -21.66 11.71
N VAL A 32 -12.97 -20.50 11.22
CA VAL A 32 -13.86 -19.36 10.96
C VAL A 32 -14.29 -19.47 9.50
N GLU A 33 -15.61 -19.52 9.25
CA GLU A 33 -16.14 -19.33 7.91
C GLU A 33 -15.84 -17.88 7.51
N THR A 34 -14.84 -17.69 6.65
CA THR A 34 -14.67 -16.42 5.96
C THR A 34 -15.80 -16.34 4.93
N ASP A 35 -16.96 -15.83 5.36
CA ASP A 35 -17.82 -15.14 4.41
C ASP A 35 -16.95 -14.12 3.68
N ASP A 36 -17.23 -13.88 2.39
CA ASP A 36 -16.68 -12.76 1.62
C ASP A 36 -17.08 -11.46 2.32
N HIS A 37 -16.43 -11.15 3.44
CA HIS A 37 -16.40 -9.84 4.02
C HIS A 37 -15.74 -8.98 2.95
N GLY A 38 -16.41 -7.89 2.60
CA GLY A 38 -15.96 -6.96 1.58
C GLY A 38 -14.55 -6.40 1.83
N PRO A 39 -14.16 -5.31 1.16
CA PRO A 39 -12.80 -4.77 1.27
C PRO A 39 -12.33 -4.68 2.73
N PRO A 40 -11.04 -4.92 3.00
CA PRO A 40 -10.51 -5.10 4.34
C PRO A 40 -10.97 -3.96 5.23
N ALA A 41 -11.59 -4.33 6.36
CA ALA A 41 -12.10 -3.39 7.34
C ALA A 41 -11.05 -2.33 7.66
N THR A 42 -11.35 -1.05 7.41
CA THR A 42 -10.48 0.07 7.75
C THR A 42 -10.26 0.07 9.26
N GLN A 43 -9.05 -0.29 9.70
CA GLN A 43 -8.66 -0.34 11.11
C GLN A 43 -7.99 0.96 11.59
N ASP A 44 -7.86 1.99 10.75
CA ASP A 44 -7.25 3.26 11.13
C ASP A 44 -8.27 4.18 11.85
N PRO A 45 -8.12 4.45 13.16
CA PRO A 45 -9.02 5.34 13.89
C PRO A 45 -8.99 6.79 13.36
N ARG A 46 -7.91 7.21 12.70
CA ARG A 46 -7.82 8.54 12.07
C ARG A 46 -8.68 8.64 10.84
N GLU A 47 -8.72 7.58 10.04
CA GLU A 47 -9.57 7.49 8.87
C GLU A 47 -11.05 7.47 9.26
N VAL A 48 -11.41 6.66 10.26
CA VAL A 48 -12.76 6.66 10.83
C VAL A 48 -13.15 8.06 11.35
N ALA A 49 -12.26 8.75 12.06
CA ALA A 49 -12.51 10.10 12.54
C ALA A 49 -12.71 11.11 11.39
N ARG A 50 -11.93 11.00 10.31
CA ARG A 50 -12.07 11.84 9.10
C ARG A 50 -13.42 11.64 8.42
N ILE A 51 -13.83 10.39 8.22
CA ILE A 51 -15.12 10.05 7.59
C ILE A 51 -16.28 10.56 8.46
N VAL A 52 -16.21 10.36 9.77
CA VAL A 52 -17.27 10.83 10.68
C VAL A 52 -17.33 12.35 10.76
N ALA A 53 -16.20 13.06 10.67
CA ALA A 53 -16.19 14.51 10.57
C ALA A 53 -16.90 14.96 9.27
N THR A 54 -16.56 14.34 8.14
CA THR A 54 -17.17 14.61 6.83
C THR A 54 -18.68 14.33 6.82
N ALA A 55 -19.11 13.28 7.52
CA ALA A 55 -20.52 12.93 7.68
C ALA A 55 -21.31 13.93 8.53
N GLN A 56 -20.65 14.66 9.44
CA GLN A 56 -21.30 15.72 10.23
C GLN A 56 -21.36 17.03 9.45
N GLU A 57 -20.25 17.41 8.82
CA GLU A 57 -20.12 18.65 8.08
C GLU A 57 -19.06 18.48 6.99
N PRO A 58 -19.40 18.57 5.68
CA PRO A 58 -20.65 19.09 5.11
C PRO A 58 -21.84 18.11 5.06
N GLY A 59 -21.63 16.82 5.36
CA GLY A 59 -22.67 15.79 5.31
C GLY A 59 -22.43 14.77 4.18
N LEU A 60 -22.77 13.50 4.46
CA LEU A 60 -22.68 12.41 3.51
C LEU A 60 -24.06 11.85 3.15
N LEU A 61 -24.19 11.37 1.92
CA LEU A 61 -25.41 10.87 1.31
C LEU A 61 -25.12 9.51 0.64
N LEU A 62 -26.08 8.60 0.68
CA LEU A 62 -26.00 7.28 0.04
C LEU A 62 -27.12 7.10 -0.99
N ILE A 63 -26.78 6.76 -2.23
CA ILE A 63 -27.76 6.29 -3.21
C ILE A 63 -27.94 4.78 -3.01
N GLU A 64 -29.02 4.35 -2.36
CA GLU A 64 -29.25 2.94 -2.01
C GLU A 64 -29.21 2.00 -3.23
N ARG A 65 -29.74 2.44 -4.37
CA ARG A 65 -29.78 1.60 -5.59
C ARG A 65 -28.39 1.27 -6.15
N THR A 66 -27.43 2.17 -5.97
CA THR A 66 -26.08 2.02 -6.55
C THR A 66 -25.00 1.79 -5.50
N GLY A 67 -25.32 1.95 -4.21
CA GLY A 67 -24.33 1.96 -3.13
C GLY A 67 -23.39 3.16 -3.19
N LEU A 68 -23.66 4.16 -4.03
CA LEU A 68 -22.76 5.28 -4.25
C LEU A 68 -22.87 6.27 -3.08
N VAL A 69 -21.73 6.53 -2.44
CA VAL A 69 -21.60 7.56 -1.40
C VAL A 69 -21.23 8.89 -2.04
N LEU A 70 -21.97 9.92 -1.66
CA LEU A 70 -21.82 11.28 -2.13
C LEU A 70 -21.57 12.22 -0.96
N ARG A 71 -20.77 13.26 -1.19
CA ARG A 71 -20.55 14.34 -0.24
C ARG A 71 -21.42 15.51 -0.62
N ALA A 72 -22.19 16.03 0.33
CA ALA A 72 -22.97 17.25 0.10
C ALA A 72 -22.04 18.43 -0.20
N ASP A 73 -22.40 19.26 -1.19
CA ASP A 73 -21.70 20.50 -1.50
C ASP A 73 -22.25 21.62 -0.59
N PRO A 74 -21.45 22.16 0.36
CA PRO A 74 -21.91 23.22 1.24
C PRO A 74 -22.16 24.55 0.49
N ALA A 75 -21.55 24.74 -0.69
CA ALA A 75 -21.74 25.95 -1.50
C ALA A 75 -23.01 25.89 -2.36
N ARG A 76 -23.52 24.67 -2.64
CA ARG A 76 -24.70 24.45 -3.49
C ARG A 76 -25.64 23.43 -2.85
N PRO A 77 -26.60 23.88 -2.03
CA PRO A 77 -27.59 23.00 -1.42
C PRO A 77 -28.31 22.16 -2.49
N GLY A 78 -28.36 20.84 -2.29
CA GLY A 78 -28.98 19.91 -3.24
C GLY A 78 -28.03 19.37 -4.33
N CYS A 79 -26.81 19.89 -4.43
CA CYS A 79 -25.74 19.27 -5.20
C CYS A 79 -24.87 18.39 -4.29
N ALA A 80 -24.42 17.25 -4.82
CA ALA A 80 -23.49 16.38 -4.12
C ALA A 80 -22.47 15.81 -5.11
N ASP A 81 -21.25 15.59 -4.62
CA ASP A 81 -20.13 15.09 -5.42
C ASP A 81 -19.76 13.66 -5.02
N ALA A 82 -19.29 12.87 -5.97
CA ALA A 82 -18.84 11.51 -5.71
C ALA A 82 -17.64 11.49 -4.75
N VAL A 83 -17.77 10.67 -3.71
CA VAL A 83 -16.68 10.39 -2.77
C VAL A 83 -15.74 9.35 -3.40
N PRO A 84 -14.42 9.42 -3.16
CA PRO A 84 -13.50 8.38 -3.59
C PRO A 84 -13.95 6.98 -3.15
N ARG A 85 -13.72 5.96 -3.97
CA ARG A 85 -14.19 4.59 -3.69
C ARG A 85 -13.76 4.07 -2.32
N HIS A 86 -12.51 4.31 -1.91
CA HIS A 86 -11.99 3.89 -0.61
C HIS A 86 -12.75 4.50 0.58
N ASP A 87 -13.12 5.78 0.47
CA ASP A 87 -13.92 6.48 1.47
C ASP A 87 -15.36 5.95 1.47
N GLY A 88 -15.92 5.66 0.29
CA GLY A 88 -17.23 5.03 0.13
C GLY A 88 -17.30 3.65 0.77
N ASP A 89 -16.30 2.80 0.54
CA ASP A 89 -16.19 1.47 1.13
C ASP A 89 -16.10 1.55 2.67
N THR A 90 -15.33 2.52 3.20
CA THR A 90 -15.24 2.78 4.65
C THR A 90 -16.58 3.23 5.23
N VAL A 91 -17.35 4.05 4.50
CA VAL A 91 -18.68 4.49 4.93
C VAL A 91 -19.66 3.31 4.99
N VAL A 92 -19.63 2.42 4.01
CA VAL A 92 -20.46 1.20 3.99
C VAL A 92 -20.12 0.32 5.19
N GLN A 93 -18.83 0.09 5.45
CA GLN A 93 -18.39 -0.67 6.62
C GLN A 93 -18.87 -0.04 7.94
N LEU A 94 -18.82 1.29 8.06
CA LEU A 94 -19.30 2.00 9.25
C LEU A 94 -20.82 1.94 9.41
N LEU A 95 -21.57 1.83 8.31
CA LEU A 95 -23.02 1.58 8.35
C LEU A 95 -23.31 0.14 8.81
N ASP A 96 -22.59 -0.84 8.27
CA ASP A 96 -22.76 -2.27 8.60
C ASP A 96 -22.44 -2.56 10.07
N THR A 97 -21.40 -1.91 10.61
CA THR A 97 -21.00 -2.00 12.02
C THR A 97 -21.87 -1.16 12.96
N GLY A 98 -22.81 -0.38 12.43
CA GLY A 98 -23.71 0.48 13.20
C GLY A 98 -23.07 1.74 13.79
N HIS A 99 -21.84 2.07 13.38
CA HIS A 99 -21.18 3.32 13.73
C HIS A 99 -21.75 4.53 12.99
N LEU A 100 -22.38 4.32 11.84
CA LEU A 100 -23.20 5.28 11.11
C LEU A 100 -24.63 4.76 10.99
N LYS A 101 -25.59 5.66 10.71
CA LYS A 101 -26.98 5.28 10.47
C LYS A 101 -27.53 5.96 9.24
N LEU A 102 -28.39 5.28 8.50
CA LEU A 102 -29.15 5.91 7.43
C LEU A 102 -30.27 6.77 8.03
N GLY A 103 -30.33 8.01 7.58
CA GLY A 103 -31.33 9.01 7.91
C GLY A 103 -32.45 9.09 6.88
N GLY A 104 -32.98 10.30 6.72
CA GLY A 104 -34.07 10.63 5.81
C GLY A 104 -33.63 10.65 4.34
N THR A 105 -34.60 10.60 3.45
CA THR A 105 -34.40 10.66 2.00
C THR A 105 -34.42 12.10 1.51
N HIS A 106 -33.44 12.46 0.69
CA HIS A 106 -33.27 13.76 0.04
C HIS A 106 -33.17 13.55 -1.46
N HIS A 107 -33.73 14.48 -2.24
CA HIS A 107 -33.50 14.51 -3.69
C HIS A 107 -32.27 15.35 -3.97
N ILE A 108 -31.33 14.81 -4.73
CA ILE A 108 -30.05 15.44 -5.01
C ILE A 108 -29.71 15.38 -6.49
N HIS A 109 -28.96 16.39 -6.92
CA HIS A 109 -28.38 16.46 -8.25
C HIS A 109 -26.91 16.04 -8.20
N HIS A 110 -26.55 15.02 -8.96
CA HIS A 110 -25.19 14.54 -9.13
C HIS A 110 -24.93 14.23 -10.61
N ASN A 111 -23.89 14.84 -11.18
CA ASN A 111 -23.44 14.63 -12.56
C ASN A 111 -24.57 14.71 -13.61
N GLY A 112 -25.43 15.73 -13.50
CA GLY A 112 -26.55 15.95 -14.42
C GLY A 112 -27.75 14.99 -14.24
N SER A 113 -27.67 14.05 -13.30
CA SER A 113 -28.78 13.17 -12.92
C SER A 113 -29.35 13.58 -11.57
N GLU A 114 -30.68 13.57 -11.46
CA GLU A 114 -31.38 13.77 -10.19
C GLU A 114 -31.88 12.44 -9.64
N GLY A 115 -31.79 12.24 -8.33
CA GLY A 115 -32.32 11.04 -7.71
C GLY A 115 -32.42 11.09 -6.20
N PRO A 116 -33.15 10.14 -5.60
CA PRO A 116 -33.24 10.02 -4.15
C PRO A 116 -31.92 9.46 -3.59
N ALA A 117 -31.43 10.11 -2.53
CA ALA A 117 -30.32 9.65 -1.71
C ALA A 117 -30.69 9.76 -0.22
N ARG A 118 -30.13 8.92 0.63
CA ARG A 118 -30.37 8.95 2.07
C ARG A 118 -29.24 9.67 2.78
N SER A 119 -29.58 10.53 3.74
CA SER A 119 -28.57 11.15 4.59
C SER A 119 -27.89 10.10 5.47
N ILE A 120 -26.61 10.29 5.71
CA ILE A 120 -25.85 9.47 6.64
C ILE A 120 -25.71 10.26 7.93
N LEU A 121 -26.24 9.69 9.00
CA LEU A 121 -26.26 10.27 10.33
C LEU A 121 -25.14 9.68 11.17
N VAL A 122 -24.57 10.52 12.03
CA VAL A 122 -23.59 10.12 13.02
C VAL A 122 -24.27 10.00 14.39
N PRO A 123 -24.47 8.79 14.92
CA PRO A 123 -25.01 8.58 16.27
C PRO A 123 -24.15 9.26 17.34
N LYS A 124 -24.78 9.68 18.44
CA LYS A 124 -24.08 10.28 19.58
C LYS A 124 -22.97 9.37 20.12
N ALA A 125 -23.22 8.07 20.22
CA ALA A 125 -22.23 7.10 20.71
C ALA A 125 -20.93 7.11 19.88
N THR A 126 -21.05 7.23 18.54
CA THR A 126 -19.91 7.31 17.62
C THR A 126 -19.15 8.63 17.79
N ARG A 127 -19.86 9.74 17.98
CA ARG A 127 -19.23 11.04 18.29
C ARG A 127 -18.46 10.98 19.60
N ASP A 128 -19.07 10.43 20.65
CA ASP A 128 -18.44 10.29 21.96
C ASP A 128 -17.21 9.37 21.89
N MET A 129 -17.26 8.32 21.08
CA MET A 129 -16.12 7.43 20.81
C MET A 129 -14.94 8.18 20.19
N ILE A 130 -15.17 8.95 19.12
CA ILE A 130 -14.11 9.73 18.46
C ILE A 130 -13.59 10.82 19.38
N ALA A 131 -14.48 11.50 20.12
CA ALA A 131 -14.06 12.47 21.11
C ALA A 131 -13.11 11.83 22.13
N ARG A 132 -13.41 10.63 22.65
CA ARG A 132 -12.49 9.92 23.55
C ARG A 132 -11.13 9.64 22.88
N TRP A 133 -11.11 9.23 21.61
CA TRP A 133 -9.86 9.00 20.87
C TRP A 133 -9.00 10.26 20.72
N GLN A 134 -9.62 11.41 20.48
CA GLN A 134 -8.91 12.69 20.39
C GLN A 134 -8.26 13.10 21.73
N HIS A 135 -8.83 12.67 22.86
CA HIS A 135 -8.28 12.90 24.18
C HIS A 135 -7.25 11.85 24.61
N LEU A 136 -7.05 10.77 23.82
CA LEU A 136 -5.97 9.85 24.08
C LEU A 136 -4.65 10.58 23.85
N ARG A 137 -3.84 10.64 24.91
CA ARG A 137 -2.48 11.14 24.75
C ARG A 137 -1.78 10.23 23.75
N PRO A 138 -1.02 10.79 22.79
CA PRO A 138 -0.09 10.00 22.02
C PRO A 138 0.70 9.15 23.01
N ILE A 139 0.76 7.84 22.80
CA ILE A 139 1.69 6.99 23.53
C ILE A 139 3.02 7.72 23.41
N PRO A 140 3.66 8.13 24.52
CA PRO A 140 4.90 8.87 24.45
C PRO A 140 5.81 8.04 23.56
N GLN A 141 6.07 8.55 22.36
CA GLN A 141 7.03 7.92 21.48
C GLN A 141 8.27 7.93 22.34
N ARG A 142 8.74 6.75 22.75
CA ARG A 142 10.06 6.59 23.37
C ARG A 142 10.95 7.56 22.60
N PRO A 143 11.53 8.59 23.26
CA PRO A 143 12.11 9.74 22.56
C PRO A 143 12.88 9.16 21.41
N ALA A 144 12.45 9.52 20.19
CA ALA A 144 13.11 9.07 18.99
C ALA A 144 14.57 9.39 19.25
N THR A 145 15.37 8.34 19.50
CA THR A 145 16.80 8.48 19.59
C THR A 145 17.15 9.27 18.35
N ALA A 146 17.77 10.43 18.57
CA ALA A 146 18.15 11.43 17.57
C ALA A 146 18.38 10.74 16.22
N PRO A 147 17.80 11.28 15.11
CA PRO A 147 17.50 10.57 13.87
C PRO A 147 18.37 9.35 13.75
N ASN A 148 17.82 8.18 14.13
CA ASN A 148 18.56 6.93 14.15
C ASN A 148 19.32 6.88 12.83
N THR A 149 20.63 7.08 12.92
CA THR A 149 21.61 6.46 12.03
C THR A 149 21.04 5.07 11.79
N PRO A 150 20.70 4.72 10.53
CA PRO A 150 19.79 3.64 10.20
C PRO A 150 20.05 2.48 11.14
N LYS A 151 19.08 2.20 12.02
CA LYS A 151 19.16 1.20 13.07
C LYS A 151 19.73 -0.02 12.38
N GLN A 152 20.98 -0.32 12.71
CA GLN A 152 21.86 -1.19 11.95
C GLN A 152 21.18 -2.56 11.94
N THR A 153 20.38 -2.82 10.92
CA THR A 153 19.78 -4.12 10.61
C THR A 153 20.94 -5.02 10.29
N ARG A 154 21.69 -5.48 11.32
CA ARG A 154 23.02 -6.12 11.25
C ARG A 154 23.59 -5.97 9.85
N GLN A 155 23.99 -4.74 9.52
CA GLN A 155 24.09 -4.26 8.13
C GLN A 155 24.87 -5.32 7.36
N ARG A 156 24.15 -6.14 6.57
CA ARG A 156 24.72 -7.37 6.02
C ARG A 156 25.89 -6.89 5.16
N SER A 157 27.09 -7.32 5.50
CA SER A 157 28.24 -6.99 4.66
C SER A 157 27.98 -7.61 3.30
N THR A 158 28.29 -6.90 2.22
CA THR A 158 28.23 -7.48 0.86
C THR A 158 29.10 -8.73 0.71
N GLY A 159 30.04 -8.96 1.64
CA GLY A 159 31.20 -9.80 1.39
C GLY A 159 32.15 -9.08 0.44
N VAL A 160 33.03 -9.82 -0.23
CA VAL A 160 33.84 -9.31 -1.32
C VAL A 160 32.92 -8.84 -2.45
N ILE A 161 33.14 -7.62 -2.93
CA ILE A 161 32.46 -7.06 -4.11
C ILE A 161 33.33 -7.36 -5.32
N GLY A 162 32.82 -8.16 -6.25
CA GLY A 162 33.48 -8.43 -7.52
C GLY A 162 33.18 -7.32 -8.52
N VAL A 163 34.22 -6.80 -9.17
CA VAL A 163 34.10 -5.89 -10.30
C VAL A 163 34.81 -6.51 -11.48
N ASP A 164 34.05 -6.87 -12.50
CA ASP A 164 34.57 -7.44 -13.74
C ASP A 164 34.62 -6.35 -14.82
N VAL A 165 35.83 -5.95 -15.20
CA VAL A 165 36.04 -4.91 -16.22
C VAL A 165 35.97 -5.54 -17.60
N VAL A 166 34.75 -5.55 -18.17
CA VAL A 166 34.47 -6.11 -19.50
C VAL A 166 35.24 -5.39 -20.62
N GLN A 167 35.37 -4.07 -20.54
CA GLN A 167 36.16 -3.27 -21.49
C GLN A 167 36.60 -1.94 -20.87
N PRO A 168 37.58 -1.22 -21.44
CA PRO A 168 37.95 0.10 -20.95
C PRO A 168 36.75 1.04 -20.83
N GLY A 169 36.45 1.47 -19.60
CA GLY A 169 35.29 2.30 -19.30
C GLY A 169 33.97 1.56 -19.10
N LYS A 170 33.91 0.23 -19.08
CA LYS A 170 32.70 -0.54 -18.73
C LYS A 170 33.04 -1.69 -17.80
N ALA A 171 32.30 -1.81 -16.70
CA ALA A 171 32.44 -2.92 -15.77
C ALA A 171 31.09 -3.41 -15.24
N LEU A 172 31.04 -4.68 -14.88
CA LEU A 172 29.94 -5.30 -14.15
C LEU A 172 30.31 -5.41 -12.68
N VAL A 173 29.38 -5.10 -11.79
CA VAL A 173 29.58 -5.18 -10.34
C VAL A 173 28.66 -6.25 -9.79
N THR A 174 29.22 -7.19 -9.03
CA THR A 174 28.49 -8.25 -8.34
C THR A 174 28.66 -8.10 -6.83
N LEU A 175 27.55 -7.88 -6.12
CA LEU A 175 27.53 -7.76 -4.66
C LEU A 175 27.39 -9.15 -4.02
N GLY A 176 28.49 -9.91 -4.01
CA GLY A 176 28.68 -11.17 -3.28
C GLY A 176 27.41 -11.99 -3.00
N ALA A 177 27.14 -12.26 -1.72
CA ALA A 177 26.09 -13.19 -1.24
C ALA A 177 24.63 -12.78 -1.54
N THR A 178 24.42 -11.71 -2.29
CA THR A 178 23.09 -11.10 -2.47
C THR A 178 22.55 -11.27 -3.88
N GLY A 179 23.41 -11.60 -4.86
CA GLY A 179 23.05 -11.65 -6.28
C GLY A 179 22.67 -10.30 -6.89
N ALA A 180 22.66 -9.21 -6.11
CA ALA A 180 22.43 -7.86 -6.59
C ALA A 180 23.70 -7.32 -7.25
N GLY A 181 23.52 -6.51 -8.28
CA GLY A 181 24.61 -5.99 -9.07
C GLY A 181 24.24 -4.73 -9.83
N GLY A 182 25.06 -4.45 -10.84
CA GLY A 182 24.85 -3.28 -11.68
C GLY A 182 25.98 -3.08 -12.67
N THR A 183 25.80 -2.07 -13.52
CA THR A 183 26.74 -1.74 -14.58
C THR A 183 27.38 -0.39 -14.30
N VAL A 184 28.68 -0.29 -14.58
CA VAL A 184 29.46 0.92 -14.45
C VAL A 184 29.95 1.31 -15.84
N ILE A 185 29.62 2.52 -16.29
CA ILE A 185 29.91 3.02 -17.64
C ILE A 185 30.63 4.35 -17.54
N ARG A 186 31.74 4.54 -18.25
CA ARG A 186 32.50 5.78 -18.26
C ARG A 186 31.76 6.81 -19.11
N ASP A 187 31.46 7.95 -18.50
CA ASP A 187 30.73 9.07 -19.09
C ASP A 187 31.41 10.39 -18.67
N GLY A 188 31.87 11.16 -19.66
CA GLY A 188 32.45 12.49 -19.43
C GLY A 188 33.61 12.56 -18.42
N GLY A 189 34.44 11.52 -18.35
CA GLY A 189 35.57 11.44 -17.40
C GLY A 189 35.20 10.95 -15.99
N ARG A 190 33.91 10.70 -15.72
CA ARG A 190 33.41 10.00 -14.53
C ARG A 190 32.81 8.66 -14.92
N TYR A 191 32.39 7.88 -13.93
CA TYR A 191 31.69 6.62 -14.15
C TYR A 191 30.23 6.78 -13.72
N ARG A 192 29.32 6.62 -14.67
CA ARG A 192 27.90 6.44 -14.45
C ARG A 192 27.66 5.05 -13.87
N VAL A 193 26.88 4.96 -12.80
CA VAL A 193 26.57 3.71 -12.10
C VAL A 193 25.09 3.44 -12.24
N GLU A 194 24.75 2.27 -12.76
CA GLU A 194 23.38 1.80 -12.96
C GLU A 194 23.15 0.52 -12.16
N ASN A 195 21.93 0.32 -11.67
CA ASN A 195 21.53 -0.95 -11.06
C ASN A 195 21.22 -2.01 -12.14
N ASP A 196 20.87 -3.22 -11.73
CA ASP A 196 20.50 -4.33 -12.64
C ASP A 196 19.32 -4.01 -13.58
N HIS A 197 18.52 -2.99 -13.27
CA HIS A 197 17.38 -2.55 -14.08
C HIS A 197 17.72 -1.36 -14.99
N GLY A 198 18.98 -0.94 -15.06
CA GLY A 198 19.42 0.20 -15.87
C GLY A 198 19.05 1.57 -15.28
N ALA A 199 18.57 1.62 -14.03
CA ALA A 199 18.27 2.88 -13.36
C ALA A 199 19.56 3.52 -12.83
N LEU A 200 19.71 4.84 -13.06
CA LEU A 200 20.86 5.61 -12.61
C LEU A 200 20.91 5.65 -11.07
N VAL A 201 21.97 5.08 -10.50
CA VAL A 201 22.30 5.14 -9.08
C VAL A 201 23.12 6.40 -8.75
N GLY A 202 24.01 6.79 -9.65
CA GLY A 202 24.80 8.02 -9.50
C GLY A 202 26.10 8.01 -10.30
N HIS A 203 27.05 8.85 -9.88
CA HIS A 203 28.35 9.00 -10.53
C HIS A 203 29.49 8.71 -9.56
N ALA A 204 30.56 8.12 -10.07
CA ALA A 204 31.75 7.75 -9.31
C ALA A 204 33.04 8.15 -10.04
N SER A 205 34.13 8.34 -9.29
CA SER A 205 35.45 8.67 -9.84
C SER A 205 36.27 7.45 -10.25
N SER A 206 35.88 6.25 -9.83
CA SER A 206 36.58 4.99 -10.11
C SER A 206 35.62 3.80 -10.01
N TYR A 207 36.03 2.65 -10.54
CA TYR A 207 35.31 1.38 -10.39
C TYR A 207 35.11 0.99 -8.91
N ARG A 208 36.11 1.21 -8.05
CA ARG A 208 35.98 0.94 -6.60
C ARG A 208 34.93 1.84 -5.95
N ALA A 209 34.93 3.13 -6.31
CA ALA A 209 33.94 4.07 -5.81
C ALA A 209 32.52 3.71 -6.32
N ALA A 210 32.41 3.29 -7.58
CA ALA A 210 31.15 2.83 -8.16
C ALA A 210 30.59 1.59 -7.46
N ALA A 211 31.43 0.58 -7.24
CA ALA A 211 31.06 -0.64 -6.53
C ALA A 211 30.56 -0.37 -5.10
N ARG A 212 31.23 0.54 -4.38
CA ARG A 212 30.82 0.96 -3.03
C ARG A 212 29.54 1.80 -3.04
N LEU A 213 29.33 2.61 -4.07
CA LEU A 213 28.11 3.39 -4.25
C LEU A 213 26.91 2.45 -4.46
N LEU A 214 27.08 1.44 -5.30
CA LEU A 214 26.07 0.43 -5.59
C LEU A 214 25.73 -0.40 -4.34
N ALA A 215 26.74 -0.84 -3.58
CA ALA A 215 26.53 -1.52 -2.30
C ALA A 215 25.66 -0.70 -1.33
N ARG A 216 25.93 0.62 -1.22
CA ARG A 216 25.15 1.53 -0.37
C ARG A 216 23.74 1.74 -0.88
N TYR A 217 23.56 1.82 -2.21
CA TYR A 217 22.25 1.93 -2.84
C TYR A 217 21.34 0.75 -2.49
N HIS A 218 21.90 -0.47 -2.45
CA HIS A 218 21.17 -1.66 -2.01
C HIS A 218 21.11 -1.85 -0.48
N GLY A 219 21.55 -0.86 0.31
CA GLY A 219 21.46 -0.87 1.77
C GLY A 219 22.55 -1.68 2.49
N TYR A 220 23.60 -2.12 1.79
CA TYR A 220 24.68 -2.92 2.37
C TYR A 220 25.87 -2.11 2.85
N THR A 221 26.63 -2.67 3.80
CA THR A 221 27.97 -2.16 4.14
C THR A 221 28.95 -2.67 3.09
N PRO A 222 29.64 -1.77 2.35
CA PRO A 222 30.56 -2.20 1.31
C PRO A 222 31.76 -2.94 1.91
N GLY A 223 31.96 -4.18 1.47
CA GLY A 223 33.15 -4.97 1.79
C GLY A 223 34.36 -4.61 0.92
N PRO A 224 35.42 -5.43 0.97
CA PRO A 224 36.58 -5.28 0.09
C PRO A 224 36.14 -5.41 -1.38
N VAL A 225 36.75 -4.62 -2.26
CA VAL A 225 36.47 -4.64 -3.70
C VAL A 225 37.60 -5.37 -4.40
N GLU A 226 37.26 -6.44 -5.10
CA GLU A 226 38.17 -7.15 -6.00
C GLU A 226 37.82 -6.77 -7.43
N ILE A 227 38.84 -6.37 -8.18
CA ILE A 227 38.66 -5.98 -9.58
C ILE A 227 39.34 -7.04 -10.42
N GLU A 228 38.53 -7.93 -10.99
CA GLU A 228 39.01 -8.86 -11.99
C GLU A 228 39.21 -8.08 -13.29
N HIS A 229 40.45 -8.11 -13.78
CA HIS A 229 40.76 -7.67 -15.11
C HIS A 229 40.87 -8.93 -15.96
N GLU A 230 39.98 -9.13 -16.92
CA GLU A 230 40.27 -10.00 -18.05
C GLU A 230 41.30 -9.30 -18.94
N HIS A 231 42.53 -9.18 -18.43
CA HIS A 231 43.69 -8.67 -19.14
C HIS A 231 44.20 -9.74 -20.11
N ARG A 232 43.34 -10.16 -21.04
CA ARG A 232 43.73 -10.83 -22.28
C ARG A 232 42.82 -10.34 -23.39
N THR A 233 43.45 -9.83 -24.46
CA THR A 233 42.93 -9.73 -25.85
C THR A 233 42.65 -8.35 -26.46
N TYR A 234 42.95 -7.22 -25.83
CA TYR A 234 43.06 -5.94 -26.58
C TYR A 234 44.36 -5.20 -26.29
N GLY A 235 45.46 -5.87 -26.61
CA GLY A 235 46.71 -5.21 -26.97
C GLY A 235 46.87 -5.22 -28.48
N ARG A 236 46.44 -4.14 -29.14
CA ARG A 236 47.11 -3.49 -30.26
C ARG A 236 46.41 -2.19 -30.62
#